data_AF-A0A841QIJ7-F1
#
_entry.id   AF-A0A841QIJ7-F1
#
_cell.length_a   1.000
_cell.length_b   1.000
_cell.length_c   1.000
_cell.angle_alpha   90.00
_cell.angle_beta   90.00
_cell.angle_gamma   90.00
#
_symmetry.space_group_name_H-M   'P 1'
#
loop_
_entity.id
_entity.type
_entity.pdbx_description
1 polymer ?
#
loop_
_entity_poly.entity_id
_entity_poly.type
_entity_poly.pdbx_seq_one_letter_code
_entity_poly.pdbx_strand_id
1 'polypeptide(L)' 'MKSDRFTDAQIMGAIPQAEGGVSVPDLYREHGISNATFYGWRTKYGGMDASMISQMKTLEEENRRLKCMDAELSM' A
#
# COMPACT_ATOMS: atom_id res chain seq x y z
N MET A 1 2.57 11.59 6.19
CA MET A 1 2.96 10.58 5.17
C MET A 1 3.21 11.35 3.88
N LYS A 2 4.37 11.14 3.23
CA LYS A 2 4.62 11.75 1.92
C LYS A 2 3.47 11.34 1.02
N SER A 3 2.84 12.29 0.34
CA SER A 3 1.71 12.06 -0.55
C SER A 3 2.11 10.95 -1.52
N ASP A 4 1.58 9.74 -1.29
CA ASP A 4 1.92 8.62 -2.15
C ASP A 4 1.36 8.95 -3.52
N ARG A 5 2.19 8.79 -4.56
CA ARG A 5 1.84 9.22 -5.92
C ARG A 5 0.67 8.40 -6.47
N PHE A 6 0.34 7.29 -5.81
CA PHE A 6 -0.69 6.35 -6.18
C PHE A 6 -1.67 6.16 -5.03
N THR A 7 -2.95 6.03 -5.36
CA THR A 7 -3.98 5.77 -4.36
C THR A 7 -3.99 4.29 -3.98
N ASP A 8 -4.40 3.97 -2.76
CA ASP A 8 -4.60 2.58 -2.33
C ASP A 8 -5.50 1.79 -3.28
N ALA A 9 -6.52 2.44 -3.86
CA ALA A 9 -7.40 1.82 -4.83
C ALA A 9 -6.65 1.40 -6.11
N GLN A 10 -5.66 2.19 -6.55
CA GLN A 10 -4.79 1.82 -7.68
C GLN A 10 -3.89 0.64 -7.33
N ILE A 11 -3.32 0.62 -6.12
CA ILE A 11 -2.49 -0.49 -5.64
C ILE A 11 -3.31 -1.79 -5.59
N MET A 12 -4.52 -1.69 -5.04
CA MET A 12 -5.44 -2.81 -4.85
C MET A 12 -6.14 -3.28 -6.13
N GLY A 13 -6.19 -2.45 -7.17
CA GLY A 13 -6.61 -2.90 -8.50
C GLY A 13 -5.50 -3.64 -9.23
N ALA A 14 -4.25 -3.19 -9.11
CA ALA A 14 -3.12 -3.72 -9.87
C ALA A 14 -2.64 -5.10 -9.40
N ILE A 15 -2.62 -5.36 -8.08
CA ILE A 15 -2.13 -6.65 -7.53
C ILE A 15 -2.99 -7.84 -7.98
N PRO A 16 -4.34 -7.81 -7.86
CA PRO A 16 -5.18 -8.91 -8.31
C PRO A 16 -5.15 -9.13 -9.81
N GLN A 17 -4.98 -8.06 -10.61
CA GLN A 17 -4.84 -8.19 -12.06
C GLN A 17 -3.57 -8.98 -12.42
N ALA A 18 -2.45 -8.69 -11.76
CA ALA A 18 -1.21 -9.45 -11.94
C ALA A 18 -1.32 -10.90 -11.47
N GLU A 19 -2.00 -11.15 -10.34
CA GLU A 19 -2.26 -12.49 -9.82
C GLU A 19 -3.23 -13.28 -10.72
N GLY A 20 -4.15 -12.59 -11.39
CA GLY A 20 -5.06 -13.13 -12.42
C GLY A 20 -4.39 -13.39 -13.78
N GLY A 21 -3.08 -13.16 -13.91
CA GLY A 21 -2.30 -13.48 -15.11
C GLY A 21 -2.09 -12.32 -16.08
N VAL A 22 -2.48 -11.09 -15.73
CA VAL A 22 -2.11 -9.90 -16.53
C VAL A 22 -0.61 -9.68 -16.45
N SER A 23 0.03 -9.42 -17.59
CA SER A 23 1.47 -9.18 -17.61
C SER A 23 1.79 -7.86 -16.91
N VAL A 24 2.79 -7.87 -16.05
CA VAL A 24 3.24 -6.64 -15.35
C VAL A 24 3.64 -5.52 -16.33
N PRO A 25 4.22 -5.81 -17.52
CA PRO A 25 4.37 -4.83 -18.60
C PRO A 25 3.10 -4.05 -19.00
N ASP A 26 1.95 -4.71 -19.03
CA ASP A 26 0.68 -4.08 -19.38
C ASP A 26 0.18 -3.19 -18.23
N LEU A 27 0.38 -3.63 -16.99
CA LEU A 27 0.08 -2.83 -15.80
C LEU A 27 0.90 -1.55 -15.72
N TYR A 28 2.16 -1.53 -16.20
CA TYR A 28 2.95 -0.29 -16.29
C TYR A 28 2.33 0.73 -17.23
N ARG A 29 1.75 0.26 -18.34
CA ARG A 29 1.19 1.12 -19.39
C ARG A 29 -0.18 1.66 -19.00
N GLU A 30 -0.96 0.87 -18.27
CA GLU A 30 -2.29 1.25 -17.80
C GLU A 30 -2.23 2.14 -16.55
N HIS A 31 -1.41 1.78 -15.55
CA HIS A 31 -1.36 2.48 -14.27
C HIS A 31 -0.20 3.49 -14.16
N GLY A 32 0.68 3.59 -15.16
CA GLY A 32 1.82 4.51 -15.13
C GLY A 32 2.85 4.20 -14.04
N ILE A 33 2.91 2.94 -13.61
CA ILE A 33 3.81 2.45 -12.56
C ILE A 33 5.07 1.83 -13.13
N SER A 34 6.14 1.85 -12.36
CA SER A 34 7.38 1.15 -12.72
C SER A 34 7.39 -0.28 -12.17
N ASN A 35 8.24 -1.13 -12.74
CA ASN A 35 8.46 -2.50 -12.27
C ASN A 35 8.86 -2.57 -10.79
N ALA A 36 9.79 -1.69 -10.38
CA ALA A 36 10.22 -1.60 -8.99
C ALA A 36 9.06 -1.20 -8.04
N THR A 37 8.19 -0.29 -8.49
CA THR A 37 7.02 0.14 -7.71
C THR A 37 6.05 -1.02 -7.51
N PHE A 38 5.75 -1.77 -8.58
CA PHE A 38 4.83 -2.90 -8.51
C PHE A 38 5.34 -4.01 -7.57
N TYR A 39 6.61 -4.39 -7.65
CA TYR A 39 7.15 -5.38 -6.73
C TYR A 39 7.19 -4.88 -5.27
N GLY A 40 7.46 -3.60 -5.05
CA GLY A 40 7.34 -2.99 -3.72
C GLY A 40 5.92 -3.10 -3.16
N TRP A 41 4.90 -2.90 -4.00
CA TRP A 41 3.51 -3.13 -3.62
C TRP A 41 3.22 -4.59 -3.33
N ARG A 42 3.71 -5.51 -4.16
CA ARG A 42 3.53 -6.95 -3.94
C ARG A 42 4.18 -7.42 -2.63
N THR A 43 5.31 -6.86 -2.24
CA THR A 43 5.94 -7.15 -0.93
C THR A 43 5.13 -6.61 0.24
N LYS A 44 4.55 -5.40 0.11
CA LYS A 44 3.83 -4.74 1.21
C LYS A 44 2.37 -5.18 1.35
N TYR A 45 1.71 -5.44 0.22
CA TYR A 45 0.26 -5.64 0.13
C TYR A 45 -0.12 -6.97 -0.55
N GLY A 46 0.84 -7.73 -1.09
CA GLY A 46 0.57 -9.01 -1.73
C GLY A 46 -0.05 -10.01 -0.74
N GLY A 47 -1.12 -10.69 -1.15
CA GLY A 47 -1.89 -11.60 -0.30
C GLY A 47 -2.75 -10.91 0.77
N MET A 48 -2.82 -9.57 0.81
CA MET A 48 -3.79 -8.85 1.65
C MET A 48 -5.08 -8.59 0.87
N ASP A 49 -6.22 -8.88 1.50
CA ASP A 49 -7.51 -8.42 1.00
C ASP A 49 -7.80 -6.96 1.42
N ALA A 50 -8.84 -6.37 0.84
CA ALA A 50 -9.23 -4.98 1.12
C ALA A 50 -9.55 -4.72 2.61
N SER A 51 -10.06 -5.74 3.33
CA SER A 51 -10.36 -5.65 4.76
C SER A 51 -9.07 -5.56 5.58
N MET A 52 -8.09 -6.40 5.24
CA MET A 52 -6.77 -6.45 5.89
C MET A 52 -6.02 -5.12 5.73
N ILE A 53 -6.12 -4.46 4.57
CA ILE A 53 -5.50 -3.15 4.35
C ILE A 53 -6.18 -2.06 5.18
N SER A 54 -7.51 -2.04 5.23
CA SER A 54 -8.25 -1.08 6.05
C SER A 54 -7.87 -1.21 7.53
N GLN A 55 -7.75 -2.44 8.02
CA GLN A 55 -7.31 -2.73 9.37
C GLN A 55 -5.85 -2.31 9.60
N MET A 56 -4.95 -2.60 8.64
CA MET A 56 -3.54 -2.19 8.71
C MET A 56 -3.40 -0.67 8.83
N LYS A 57 -4.17 0.10 8.06
CA LYS A 57 -4.18 1.57 8.16
C LYS A 57 -4.68 2.08 9.49
N THR A 58 -5.76 1.48 10.00
CA THR A 58 -6.29 1.84 11.33
C THR A 58 -5.23 1.61 12.40
N LEU A 59 -4.51 0.48 12.34
CA LEU A 59 -3.42 0.17 13.24
C LEU A 59 -2.23 1.12 13.07
N GLU A 60 -1.85 1.49 11.85
CA GLU A 60 -0.78 2.47 11.59
C GLU A 60 -1.12 3.86 12.15
N GLU A 61 -2.37 4.30 12.03
CA GLU A 61 -2.86 5.57 12.57
C GLU A 61 -2.82 5.56 14.10
N GLU A 62 -3.36 4.52 14.73
CA GLU A 62 -3.33 4.37 16.19
C GLU A 62 -1.88 4.29 16.70
N ASN A 63 -1.00 3.57 16.00
CA ASN A 63 0.43 3.51 16.34
C ASN A 63 1.09 4.90 16.25
N ARG A 64 0.72 5.71 15.25
CA ARG A 64 1.21 7.09 15.12
C ARG A 64 0.74 7.96 16.29
N ARG A 65 -0.54 7.85 16.68
CA ARG A 65 -1.11 8.60 17.81
C ARG A 65 -0.44 8.21 19.12
N LEU A 66 -0.26 6.90 19.35
CA LEU A 66 0.42 6.38 20.53
C LEU A 66 1.87 6.88 20.60
N LYS A 67 2.62 6.82 19.49
CA LYS A 67 3.99 7.34 19.44
C LYS A 67 4.07 8.84 19.68
N CYS A 68 3.06 9.61 19.24
CA CYS A 68 2.99 11.04 19.50
C CYS A 68 2.81 11.31 21.00
N MET A 69 1.86 10.62 21.64
CA MET A 69 1.63 10.74 23.08
C MET A 69 2.83 10.27 23.91
N ASP A 70 3.48 9.17 23.50
CA ASP A 70 4.67 8.65 24.17
C ASP A 70 5.85 9.62 24.08
N ALA A 71 6.04 10.25 22.90
CA ALA A 71 7.03 11.31 22.72
C ALA A 71 6.70 12.57 23.54
N GLU A 72 5.42 12.94 23.65
CA GLU A 72 4.97 14.06 24.49
C GLU A 72 5.15 13.80 25.99
N LEU A 73 4.98 12.55 26.43
CA LEU A 73 5.17 12.13 27.83
C LEU A 73 6.65 11.90 28.19
N SER A 74 7.51 11.62 27.22
CA SER A 74 8.95 11.39 27.42
C SER A 74 9.80 12.66 27.27
N MET A 75 9.20 13.83 27.02
CA MET A 75 9.84 15.15 27.05
C MET A 75 9.76 15.79 28.44
#